data_AF-A0A1D7QWQ6-F1
#
_entry.id   AF-A0A1D7QWQ6-F1
#
_cell.length_a   1.000
_cell.length_b   1.000
_cell.length_c   1.000
_cell.angle_alpha   90.00
_cell.angle_beta   90.00
_cell.angle_gamma   90.00
#
_symmetry.space_group_name_H-M   'P 1'
#
loop_
_entity.id
_entity.type
_entity.pdbx_description
1 polymer ?
#
loop_
_entity_poly.entity_id
_entity_poly.type
_entity_poly.pdbx_seq_one_letter_code
_entity_poly.pdbx_strand_id
1 'polypeptide(L)' 'MSFWTTLSKAKKNEYMIVSGILITAVIIGIIVGMNPEFVAIRNFTAGYMAASLMSALVMFAVYHSILYFREKKQNA' A
#
# COMPACT_ATOMS: atom_id res chain seq x y z
N MET A 1 -11.63 -10.53 21.26
CA MET A 1 -11.03 -11.18 20.07
C MET A 1 -12.11 -11.93 19.27
N SER A 2 -13.23 -11.27 18.87
CA SER A 2 -14.35 -11.92 18.15
C SER A 2 -14.77 -11.23 16.84
N PHE A 3 -14.10 -10.15 16.42
CA PHE A 3 -14.41 -9.49 15.15
C PHE A 3 -13.88 -10.28 13.94
N TRP A 4 -12.70 -10.89 14.08
CA TRP A 4 -11.99 -11.58 13.01
C TRP A 4 -12.55 -12.98 12.67
N THR A 5 -13.42 -13.52 13.50
CA THR A 5 -14.00 -14.87 13.38
C THR A 5 -15.38 -14.87 12.72
N THR A 6 -16.08 -13.73 12.72
CA THR A 6 -17.44 -13.58 12.15
C THR A 6 -17.42 -13.03 10.72
N LEU A 7 -16.26 -12.62 10.21
CA LEU A 7 -16.11 -12.11 8.85
C LEU A 7 -15.97 -13.26 7.82
N SER A 8 -16.80 -13.22 6.77
CA SER A 8 -16.59 -14.03 5.56
C SER A 8 -15.14 -13.90 5.06
N LYS A 9 -14.55 -15.02 4.58
CA LYS A 9 -13.15 -15.06 4.08
C LYS A 9 -12.86 -13.97 3.05
N ALA A 10 -13.85 -13.59 2.23
CA ALA A 10 -13.75 -12.50 1.27
C ALA A 10 -13.57 -11.13 1.95
N LYS A 11 -14.38 -10.84 2.98
CA LYS A 11 -14.32 -9.58 3.74
C LYS A 11 -13.01 -9.45 4.52
N LYS A 12 -12.51 -10.55 5.08
CA LYS A 12 -11.22 -10.54 5.82
C LYS A 12 -10.05 -10.22 4.90
N ASN A 13 -10.08 -10.69 3.66
CA ASN A 13 -9.08 -10.36 2.64
C ASN A 13 -9.17 -8.90 2.20
N GLU A 14 -10.37 -8.40 1.99
CA GLU A 14 -10.61 -6.99 1.67
C GLU A 14 -10.00 -6.08 2.75
N TYR A 15 -10.23 -6.39 4.02
CA TYR A 15 -9.62 -5.66 5.15
C TYR A 15 -8.09 -5.74 5.19
N MET A 16 -7.48 -6.90 4.87
CA MET A 16 -6.01 -7.03 4.82
C MET A 16 -5.37 -6.25 3.67
N ILE A 17 -6.04 -6.22 2.51
CA ILE A 17 -5.56 -5.47 1.34
C ILE A 17 -5.68 -3.97 1.64
N VAL A 18 -6.83 -3.52 2.15
CA VAL A 18 -7.07 -2.12 2.50
C VAL A 18 -6.10 -1.65 3.58
N SER A 19 -5.84 -2.45 4.61
CA SER A 19 -4.88 -2.09 5.66
C SER A 19 -3.44 -2.01 5.12
N GLY A 20 -3.03 -2.95 4.26
CA GLY A 20 -1.72 -2.93 3.62
C GLY A 20 -1.51 -1.69 2.74
N ILE A 21 -2.54 -1.33 1.96
CA ILE A 21 -2.53 -0.13 1.12
C ILE A 21 -2.44 1.14 1.98
N LEU A 22 -3.25 1.26 3.04
CA LEU A 22 -3.26 2.42 3.92
C LEU A 22 -1.93 2.63 4.64
N ILE A 23 -1.35 1.56 5.21
CA ILE A 23 -0.07 1.64 5.90
C ILE A 23 1.03 2.10 4.92
N THR A 24 1.04 1.52 3.72
CA THR A 24 1.98 1.88 2.66
C THR A 24 1.84 3.34 2.25
N ALA A 25 0.61 3.82 2.04
CA ALA A 25 0.34 5.21 1.68
C ALA A 25 0.85 6.20 2.75
N VAL A 26 0.63 5.88 4.03
CA VAL A 26 1.09 6.71 5.15
C VAL A 26 2.62 6.76 5.20
N ILE A 27 3.29 5.61 5.06
CA ILE A 27 4.76 5.55 5.06
C ILE A 27 5.35 6.38 3.92
N ILE A 28 4.80 6.26 2.71
CA ILE A 28 5.28 7.02 1.55
C ILE A 28 5.04 8.51 1.74
N GLY A 29 3.87 8.90 2.26
CA GLY A 29 3.58 10.29 2.60
C GLY A 29 4.60 10.88 3.59
N ILE A 30 4.98 10.12 4.62
CA ILE A 30 6.01 10.52 5.59
C ILE A 30 7.37 10.71 4.90
N ILE A 31 7.81 9.73 4.10
CA ILE A 31 9.12 9.77 3.42
C ILE A 31 9.22 10.96 2.47
N VAL A 32 8.16 11.23 1.71
CA VAL A 32 8.11 12.34 0.75
C VAL A 32 8.07 13.68 1.49
N GLY A 33 7.25 13.81 2.54
CA GLY A 33 7.14 15.03 3.33
C GLY A 33 8.42 15.37 4.12
N MET A 34 9.21 14.37 4.50
CA MET A 34 10.49 14.57 5.18
C MET A 34 11.64 14.98 4.25
N ASN A 35 11.49 14.83 2.93
CA ASN A 35 12.54 15.22 1.99
C ASN A 35 12.27 16.63 1.43
N PRO A 36 13.05 17.65 1.85
CA PRO A 36 12.82 19.03 1.42
C PRO A 36 13.00 19.23 -0.08
N GLU A 37 13.76 18.37 -0.76
CA GLU A 37 13.91 18.40 -2.23
C GLU A 37 12.63 18.07 -2.99
N PHE A 38 11.70 17.28 -2.43
CA PHE A 38 10.40 17.02 -3.07
C PHE A 38 9.39 18.15 -2.83
N VAL A 39 9.62 18.96 -1.79
CA VAL A 39 8.74 20.07 -1.38
C VAL A 39 9.26 21.42 -1.89
N ALA A 40 10.53 21.51 -2.29
CA ALA A 40 11.12 22.70 -2.88
C ALA A 40 10.36 23.12 -4.13
N ILE A 41 10.04 24.41 -4.26
CA ILE A 41 9.19 24.97 -5.34
C ILE A 41 9.68 24.54 -6.74
N ARG A 42 11.00 24.47 -6.94
CA ARG A 42 11.62 24.02 -8.20
C ARG A 42 11.31 22.57 -8.59
N ASN A 43 11.04 21.72 -7.61
CA ASN A 43 10.90 20.27 -7.75
C ASN A 43 9.50 19.79 -7.35
N PHE A 44 8.62 20.70 -6.91
CA PHE A 44 7.33 20.35 -6.33
C PHE A 44 6.48 19.49 -7.29
N THR A 45 6.35 19.89 -8.55
CA THR A 45 5.58 19.12 -9.55
C THR A 45 6.22 17.79 -9.92
N ALA A 46 7.52 17.78 -10.24
CA ALA A 46 8.25 16.56 -10.62
C ALA A 46 8.38 15.58 -9.45
N GLY A 47 8.58 16.10 -8.25
CA GLY A 47 8.71 15.36 -7.01
C GLY A 47 7.41 14.67 -6.60
N TYR A 48 6.28 15.38 -6.64
CA TYR A 48 4.97 14.77 -6.38
C TYR A 48 4.57 13.74 -7.45
N MET A 49 4.93 13.95 -8.73
CA MET A 49 4.74 12.95 -9.79
C MET A 49 5.57 11.68 -9.55
N ALA A 50 6.86 11.81 -9.21
CA ALA A 50 7.70 10.65 -8.91
C ALA A 50 7.23 9.89 -7.65
N ALA A 51 6.83 10.64 -6.61
CA ALA A 51 6.29 10.08 -5.37
C ALA A 51 4.98 9.32 -5.58
N SER A 52 4.07 9.87 -6.39
CA SER A 52 2.80 9.20 -6.72
C SER A 52 3.00 7.95 -7.55
N LEU A 53 3.91 7.97 -8.53
CA LEU A 53 4.29 6.77 -9.29
C LEU A 53 4.90 5.69 -8.38
N MET A 54 5.81 6.08 -7.47
CA MET A 54 6.39 5.17 -6.48
C MET A 54 5.30 4.57 -5.58
N SER A 55 4.35 5.38 -5.12
CA SER A 55 3.20 4.91 -4.34
C SER A 55 2.36 3.86 -5.09
N ALA A 56 2.05 4.12 -6.36
CA ALA A 56 1.32 3.18 -7.20
C ALA A 56 2.08 1.84 -7.37
N LEU A 57 3.41 1.90 -7.60
CA LEU A 57 4.24 0.71 -7.73
C LEU A 57 4.30 -0.11 -6.43
N VAL A 58 4.44 0.54 -5.28
CA VAL A 58 4.48 -0.18 -3.99
C VAL A 58 3.10 -0.78 -3.67
N MET A 59 2.00 -0.06 -3.90
CA MET A 59 0.65 -0.63 -3.73
C MET A 59 0.41 -1.82 -4.66
N PHE A 60 0.85 -1.72 -5.91
CA PHE A 60 0.79 -2.82 -6.88
C PHE A 60 1.58 -4.04 -6.40
N ALA A 61 2.80 -3.83 -5.92
CA ALA A 61 3.65 -4.90 -5.39
C ALA A 61 3.03 -5.57 -4.15
N VAL A 62 2.46 -4.79 -3.23
CA VAL A 62 1.77 -5.31 -2.03
C VAL A 62 0.55 -6.14 -2.44
N TYR A 63 -0.28 -5.62 -3.34
CA TYR A 63 -1.47 -6.33 -3.84
C TYR A 63 -1.10 -7.66 -4.50
N HIS A 64 -0.12 -7.66 -5.41
CA HIS A 64 0.34 -8.87 -6.09
C HIS A 64 1.01 -9.88 -5.14
N SER A 65 1.77 -9.39 -4.16
CA SER A 65 2.36 -10.26 -3.14
C SER A 65 1.28 -10.99 -2.33
N ILE A 66 0.27 -10.27 -1.88
CA ILE A 66 -0.86 -10.85 -1.12
C ILE A 66 -1.60 -11.89 -1.98
N LEU A 67 -1.85 -11.60 -3.26
CA LEU A 67 -2.47 -12.54 -4.19
C LEU A 67 -1.61 -13.80 -4.39
N TYR A 68 -0.31 -13.66 -4.63
CA TYR A 68 0.61 -14.77 -4.85
C TYR A 68 0.63 -15.74 -3.66
N PHE A 69 0.77 -15.23 -2.43
CA PHE A 69 0.74 -16.08 -1.24
C PHE A 69 -0.64 -16.72 -1.01
N ARG A 70 -1.73 -16.08 -1.45
CA ARG A 70 -3.08 -16.67 -1.41
C ARG A 70 -3.22 -17.84 -2.36
N GLU A 71 -2.82 -17.68 -3.62
CA GLU A 71 -2.86 -18.74 -4.63
C GLU A 71 -1.99 -19.92 -4.22
N LYS A 72 -0.78 -19.65 -3.72
CA LYS A 72 0.10 -20.69 -3.18
C LYS A 72 -0.55 -21.46 -2.02
N LYS A 73 -1.34 -20.80 -1.16
CA LYS A 73 -2.05 -21.44 -0.04
C LYS A 73 -3.32 -22.18 -0.45
N GLN A 74 -3.93 -21.87 -1.60
CA GLN A 74 -5.06 -22.63 -2.14
C GLN A 74 -4.61 -23.89 -2.91
N ASN A 75 -3.40 -23.86 -3.47
CA ASN A 75 -2.84 -24.96 -4.27
C ASN A 75 -1.92 -25.91 -3.48
N ALA A 76 -1.75 -25.69 -2.18
CA ALA A 76 -1.00 -26.53 -1.24
C ALA A 76 -1.96 -27.17 -0.23
#